data_AF-A0A2T5X6D6-F1
#
_entry.id   AF-A0A2T5X6D6-F1
#
_cell.length_a   1.000
_cell.length_b   1.000
_cell.length_c   1.000
_cell.angle_alpha   90.00
_cell.angle_beta   90.00
_cell.angle_gamma   90.00
#
_symmetry.space_group_name_H-M   'P 1'
#
loop_
_entity.id
_entity.type
_entity.pdbx_description
1 polymer ?
#
loop_
_entity_poly.entity_id
_entity_poly.type
_entity_poly.pdbx_seq_one_letter_code
_entity_poly.pdbx_strand_id
1 'polypeptide(L)'
;MAGWGRSLLSKFSKEPAFSGLPQLSDDVNDNAYLAAAAKAGESDRASGAYDEYLFTDNAQVEMPFERAVDEHLKLVTLRLRDRWRRVFLQRSGSNLDAQSRLAKASAQVQLATDDLNGVLGQIEEQQKILAGEMLGQHELNWAGSRPLFVSRLSGLIKVFAPTLTFLLIGIVDLGIIYVSLDDIPGFTSLEAALFTMPALAVQLVFPHLIGQRLNWDMRDHPKRLRNRFELTLLALLWLAFLIVMTQMRVNFIYSAAVSNGRGDEITAMVPVLALANLLMLLGLGGWILFEAARSNPHQHELLRLYVRRQTLDRRLKRAMKRQSDSADYIEGLTKAAAQAHLSFDEAVQATEDSLRYAAKSVYRRSLVNSMADAKFTAAYLEANREVNKREEVQG
;
A
#
# COMPACT_ATOMS: atom_id res chain seq x y z
N MET A 1 -10.55 10.96 28.93
CA MET A 1 -10.20 10.27 27.67
C MET A 1 -9.78 11.29 26.61
N ALA A 2 -8.56 11.81 26.70
CA ALA A 2 -8.00 12.70 25.68
C ALA A 2 -6.49 12.52 25.68
N GLY A 3 -5.97 11.71 24.75
CA GLY A 3 -4.55 11.36 24.73
C GLY A 3 -4.07 10.54 23.53
N TRP A 4 -4.79 10.57 22.41
CA TRP A 4 -4.48 9.75 21.22
C TRP A 4 -4.32 10.56 19.93
N GLY A 5 -4.07 11.87 20.03
CA GLY A 5 -4.01 12.77 18.87
C GLY A 5 -2.64 13.37 18.53
N ARG A 6 -1.59 13.17 19.34
CA ARG A 6 -0.31 13.89 19.16
C ARG A 6 0.90 13.05 18.71
N SER A 7 0.78 11.73 18.53
CA SER A 7 1.94 10.86 18.25
C SER A 7 2.22 10.55 16.78
N LEU A 8 1.43 11.08 15.83
CA LEU A 8 1.65 10.85 14.39
C LEU A 8 2.52 11.92 13.71
N LEU A 9 2.74 13.07 14.36
CA LEU A 9 3.61 14.14 13.83
C LEU A 9 5.06 14.05 14.33
N SER A 10 5.36 13.23 15.34
CA SER A 10 6.71 13.12 15.95
C SER A 10 7.59 12.00 15.37
N LYS A 11 7.12 11.24 14.37
CA LYS A 11 7.89 10.14 13.75
C LYS A 11 8.52 10.47 12.40
N PHE A 12 8.47 11.73 11.95
CA PHE A 12 9.06 12.16 10.68
C PHE A 12 10.37 12.96 10.78
N SER A 13 10.94 13.16 11.96
CA SER A 13 12.32 13.66 12.08
C SER A 13 13.32 12.49 12.08
N LYS A 14 13.35 11.69 11.01
CA LYS A 14 14.64 11.13 10.62
C LYS A 14 15.39 12.31 10.02
N GLU A 15 16.35 12.83 10.78
CA GLU A 15 17.25 13.87 10.30
C GLU A 15 17.76 13.47 8.91
N PRO A 16 17.65 14.36 7.91
CA PRO A 16 18.17 14.09 6.59
C PRO A 16 19.70 13.97 6.65
N ALA A 17 20.27 13.37 5.61
CA ALA A 17 21.67 12.98 5.41
C ALA A 17 22.74 14.12 5.46
N PHE A 18 22.44 15.25 6.13
CA PHE A 18 23.31 16.39 6.34
C PHE A 18 23.52 16.72 7.83
N SER A 19 23.40 15.73 8.73
CA SER A 19 23.77 15.85 10.14
C SER A 19 25.30 15.79 10.29
N GLY A 20 25.94 16.94 10.07
CA GLY A 20 27.39 17.08 10.19
C GLY A 20 27.93 18.46 9.81
N LEU A 21 27.05 19.38 9.39
CA LEU A 21 27.46 20.75 9.09
C LEU A 21 27.57 21.55 10.39
N PRO A 22 28.66 22.32 10.60
CA PRO A 22 28.83 23.13 11.79
C PRO A 22 27.69 24.14 11.95
N GLN A 23 27.22 24.32 13.18
CA GLN A 23 26.15 25.24 13.50
C GLN A 23 26.58 26.67 13.11
N LEU A 24 25.75 27.34 12.30
CA LEU A 24 25.97 28.74 11.96
C LEU A 24 25.56 29.61 13.15
N SER A 25 26.20 30.77 13.32
CA SER A 25 25.89 31.72 14.39
C SER A 25 24.41 32.11 14.37
N ASP A 26 23.88 32.45 15.55
CA ASP A 26 22.50 32.91 15.73
C ASP A 26 22.18 34.16 14.87
N ASP A 27 20.88 34.43 14.72
CA ASP A 27 20.36 35.58 14.00
C ASP A 27 20.94 36.90 14.53
N VAL A 28 20.98 37.93 13.67
CA VAL A 28 21.48 39.24 14.07
C VAL A 28 20.57 39.84 15.13
N ASN A 29 21.18 40.30 16.23
CA ASN A 29 20.47 41.07 17.23
C ASN A 29 20.53 42.56 16.87
N ASP A 30 19.49 43.04 16.20
CA ASP A 30 19.36 44.42 15.76
C ASP A 30 19.56 45.42 16.90
N ASN A 31 19.01 45.14 18.09
CA ASN A 31 19.14 46.01 19.26
C ASN A 31 20.59 46.09 19.75
N ALA A 32 21.32 44.98 19.73
CA ALA A 32 22.74 44.97 20.09
C ALA A 32 23.57 45.79 19.08
N TYR A 33 23.22 45.71 17.78
CA TYR A 33 23.84 46.51 16.73
C TYR A 33 23.61 48.00 16.91
N LEU A 34 22.36 48.41 17.15
CA LEU A 34 22.02 49.82 17.34
C LEU A 34 22.65 50.37 18.63
N ALA A 35 22.70 49.58 19.70
CA ALA A 35 23.38 49.97 20.94
C ALA A 35 24.91 50.08 20.77
N ALA A 36 25.53 49.15 20.04
CA ALA A 36 26.95 49.20 19.71
C ALA A 36 27.28 50.42 18.84
N ALA A 37 26.42 50.76 17.88
CA ALA A 37 26.55 51.95 17.05
C ALA A 37 26.47 53.25 17.87
N ALA A 38 25.50 53.35 18.78
CA ALA A 38 25.40 54.51 19.67
C ALA A 38 26.69 54.69 20.50
N LYS A 39 27.16 53.60 21.14
CA LYS A 39 28.36 53.60 21.98
C LYS A 39 29.65 53.87 21.21
N ALA A 40 29.76 53.37 19.97
CA ALA A 40 30.91 53.64 19.11
C ALA A 40 31.02 55.14 18.81
N GLY A 41 29.91 55.81 18.51
CA GLY A 41 29.92 57.26 18.28
C GLY A 41 30.34 58.06 19.53
N GLU A 42 29.93 57.63 20.73
CA GLU A 42 30.39 58.25 21.99
C GLU A 42 31.90 58.03 22.23
N SER A 43 32.42 56.84 21.90
CA SER A 43 33.82 56.47 22.08
C SER A 43 34.77 57.14 21.07
N ASP A 44 34.38 57.21 19.80
CA ASP A 44 35.17 57.85 18.73
C ASP A 44 35.32 59.35 19.01
N ARG A 45 34.30 59.98 19.60
CA ARG A 45 34.39 61.35 20.12
C ARG A 45 35.39 61.45 21.28
N ALA A 46 35.27 60.59 22.30
CA ALA A 46 36.12 60.66 23.48
C ALA A 46 37.61 60.43 23.17
N SER A 47 37.92 59.71 22.10
CA SER A 47 39.29 59.40 21.67
C SER A 47 39.93 60.44 20.75
N GLY A 48 39.18 61.44 20.26
CA GLY A 48 39.68 62.43 19.30
C GLY A 48 39.90 61.90 17.88
N ALA A 49 39.60 60.63 17.62
CA ALA A 49 39.70 59.99 16.30
C ALA A 49 38.84 60.70 15.23
N TYR A 50 37.78 61.39 15.68
CA TYR A 50 36.91 62.20 14.84
C TYR A 50 37.60 63.47 14.31
N ASP A 51 38.39 64.16 15.13
CA ASP A 51 39.12 65.37 14.72
C ASP A 51 40.24 65.01 13.73
N GLU A 52 40.91 63.88 13.95
CA GLU A 52 41.93 63.36 13.04
C GLU A 52 41.36 62.99 11.67
N TYR A 53 40.13 62.45 11.62
CA TYR A 53 39.42 62.17 10.37
C TYR A 53 39.06 63.43 9.57
N LEU A 54 38.66 64.52 10.24
CA LEU A 54 38.26 65.79 9.60
C LEU A 54 39.44 66.63 9.11
N PHE A 55 40.60 66.54 9.77
CA PHE A 55 41.73 67.44 9.53
C PHE A 55 42.96 66.76 8.92
N THR A 56 42.86 65.50 8.48
CA THR A 56 43.93 64.84 7.72
C THR A 56 43.84 65.17 6.22
N ASP A 57 44.98 65.51 5.60
CA ASP A 57 45.10 65.83 4.17
C ASP A 57 44.65 64.68 3.23
N ASN A 58 44.56 63.46 3.78
CA ASN A 58 43.91 62.31 3.16
C ASN A 58 42.55 62.06 3.84
N ALA A 59 41.60 62.98 3.64
CA ALA A 59 40.24 62.83 4.16
C ALA A 59 39.69 61.46 3.75
N GLN A 60 39.52 60.56 4.72
CA GLN A 60 38.87 59.28 4.46
C GLN A 60 37.40 59.57 4.10
N VAL A 61 36.83 58.77 3.19
CA VAL A 61 35.45 58.96 2.69
C VAL A 61 34.42 58.47 3.70
N GLU A 62 34.79 57.51 4.56
CA GLU A 62 33.92 56.93 5.59
C GLU A 62 34.66 56.76 6.93
N MET A 63 33.93 56.95 8.04
CA MET A 63 34.46 56.72 9.39
C MET A 63 34.84 55.24 9.60
N PRO A 64 35.87 54.93 10.41
CA PRO A 64 36.31 53.55 10.68
C PRO A 64 35.18 52.62 11.16
N PHE A 65 34.26 53.13 11.99
CA PHE A 65 33.10 52.36 12.44
C PHE A 65 32.12 52.05 11.30
N GLU A 66 31.84 53.01 10.41
CA GLU A 66 30.91 52.81 9.29
C GLU A 66 31.42 51.75 8.33
N ARG A 67 32.73 51.76 8.05
CA ARG A 67 33.39 50.72 7.27
C ARG A 67 33.34 49.35 7.97
N ALA A 68 33.59 49.30 9.28
CA ALA A 68 33.52 48.06 10.05
C ALA A 68 32.11 47.46 10.09
N VAL A 69 31.07 48.29 10.17
CA VAL A 69 29.67 47.86 10.08
C VAL A 69 29.37 47.25 8.71
N ASP A 70 29.81 47.88 7.63
CA ASP A 70 29.60 47.37 6.28
C ASP A 70 30.32 46.04 6.04
N GLU A 71 31.59 45.94 6.43
CA GLU A 71 32.37 44.71 6.32
C GLU A 71 31.73 43.58 7.13
N HIS A 72 31.25 43.86 8.35
CA HIS A 72 30.60 42.85 9.17
C HIS A 72 29.22 42.44 8.63
N LEU A 73 28.35 43.38 8.24
CA LEU A 73 27.04 43.05 7.67
C LEU A 73 27.17 42.30 6.33
N LYS A 74 28.23 42.57 5.56
CA LYS A 74 28.58 41.75 4.38
C LYS A 74 28.95 40.31 4.75
N LEU A 75 29.64 40.09 5.87
CA LEU A 75 29.90 38.72 6.36
C LEU A 75 28.63 38.04 6.86
N VAL A 76 27.74 38.76 7.54
CA VAL A 76 26.44 38.25 7.99
C VAL A 76 25.58 37.80 6.82
N THR A 77 25.48 38.63 5.77
CA THR A 77 24.66 38.32 4.59
C THR A 77 25.19 37.10 3.85
N LEU A 78 26.51 36.92 3.76
CA LEU A 78 27.11 35.67 3.28
C LEU A 78 26.71 34.45 4.15
N ARG A 79 26.71 34.58 5.48
CA ARG A 79 26.28 33.51 6.38
C ARG A 79 24.79 33.19 6.26
N LEU A 80 23.94 34.21 6.09
CA LEU A 80 22.51 34.03 5.83
C LEU A 80 22.28 33.28 4.53
N ARG A 81 23.00 33.63 3.46
CA ARG A 81 22.98 32.92 2.17
C ARG A 81 23.40 31.45 2.31
N ASP A 82 24.46 31.18 3.09
CA ASP A 82 24.90 29.80 3.36
C ASP A 82 23.89 29.01 4.19
N ARG A 83 23.27 29.63 5.20
CA ARG A 83 22.19 29.01 5.99
C ARG A 83 20.99 28.67 5.10
N TRP A 84 20.58 29.62 4.26
CA TRP A 84 19.52 29.40 3.29
C TRP A 84 19.85 28.27 2.33
N ARG A 85 21.07 28.22 1.78
CA ARG A 85 21.51 27.13 0.91
C ARG A 85 21.31 25.76 1.57
N ARG A 86 21.65 25.61 2.85
CA ARG A 86 21.45 24.35 3.59
C ARG A 86 19.96 24.00 3.75
N VAL A 87 19.14 24.97 4.15
CA VAL A 87 17.68 24.78 4.31
C VAL A 87 17.03 24.46 2.97
N PHE A 88 17.43 25.16 1.91
CA PHE A 88 16.95 24.93 0.54
C PHE A 88 17.30 23.52 0.06
N LEU A 89 18.54 23.06 0.27
CA LEU A 89 18.95 21.69 -0.08
C LEU A 89 18.12 20.64 0.68
N GLN A 90 17.89 20.85 1.98
CA GLN A 90 17.07 19.94 2.79
C GLN A 90 15.62 19.87 2.30
N ARG A 91 15.01 21.01 1.98
CA ARG A 91 13.64 21.10 1.44
C ARG A 91 13.55 20.50 0.05
N SER A 92 14.54 20.75 -0.80
CA SER A 92 14.63 20.17 -2.15
C SER A 92 14.76 18.65 -2.10
N GLY A 93 15.60 18.12 -1.19
CA GLY A 93 15.69 16.67 -0.95
C GLY A 93 14.35 16.07 -0.49
N SER A 94 13.66 16.73 0.43
CA SER A 94 12.34 16.31 0.90
C SER A 94 11.29 16.30 -0.23
N ASN A 95 11.34 17.29 -1.13
CA ASN A 95 10.46 17.38 -2.29
C ASN A 95 10.75 16.26 -3.31
N LEU A 96 12.02 15.98 -3.60
CA LEU A 96 12.41 14.85 -4.47
C LEU A 96 11.97 13.51 -3.88
N ASP A 97 12.15 13.31 -2.57
CA ASP A 97 11.67 12.10 -1.89
C ASP A 97 10.15 11.97 -1.99
N ALA A 98 9.40 13.07 -1.81
CA ALA A 98 7.96 13.08 -1.96
C ALA A 98 7.52 12.77 -3.41
N GLN A 99 8.19 13.35 -4.41
CA GLN A 99 7.95 13.05 -5.83
C GLN A 99 8.22 11.59 -6.15
N SER A 100 9.28 11.00 -5.59
CA SER A 100 9.56 9.56 -5.77
C SER A 100 8.44 8.68 -5.18
N ARG A 101 7.83 9.09 -4.06
CA ARG A 101 6.68 8.40 -3.45
C ARG A 101 5.44 8.53 -4.31
N LEU A 102 5.19 9.71 -4.88
CA LEU A 102 4.09 9.93 -5.82
C LEU A 102 4.24 9.04 -7.06
N ALA A 103 5.45 8.96 -7.64
CA ALA A 103 5.72 8.10 -8.79
C ALA A 103 5.49 6.61 -8.48
N LYS A 104 5.87 6.15 -7.27
CA LYS A 104 5.55 4.78 -6.82
C LYS A 104 4.04 4.57 -6.64
N ALA A 105 3.34 5.56 -6.11
CA ALA A 105 1.89 5.48 -5.92
C ALA A 105 1.13 5.48 -7.26
N SER A 106 1.56 6.30 -8.23
CA SER A 106 0.96 6.31 -9.58
C SER A 106 1.20 5.00 -10.33
N ALA A 107 2.40 4.42 -10.23
CA ALA A 107 2.68 3.09 -10.77
C ALA A 107 1.79 2.01 -10.15
N GLN A 108 1.53 2.07 -8.83
CA GLN A 108 0.59 1.14 -8.18
C GLN A 108 -0.85 1.31 -8.68
N VAL A 109 -1.28 2.54 -8.98
CA VAL A 109 -2.60 2.82 -9.57
C VAL A 109 -2.68 2.22 -10.97
N GLN A 110 -1.68 2.45 -11.82
CA GLN A 110 -1.62 1.88 -13.17
C GLN A 110 -1.71 0.35 -13.13
N LEU A 111 -0.85 -0.30 -12.34
CA LEU A 111 -0.86 -1.76 -12.19
C LEU A 111 -2.22 -2.29 -11.72
N ALA A 112 -2.84 -1.63 -10.73
CA ALA A 112 -4.16 -2.05 -10.24
C ALA A 112 -5.27 -1.84 -11.29
N THR A 113 -5.17 -0.80 -12.11
CA THR A 113 -6.08 -0.55 -13.24
C THR A 113 -5.90 -1.58 -14.34
N ASP A 114 -4.67 -1.91 -14.70
CA ASP A 114 -4.36 -2.92 -15.72
C ASP A 114 -4.86 -4.31 -15.29
N ASP A 115 -4.61 -4.69 -14.03
CA ASP A 115 -5.15 -5.92 -13.43
C ASP A 115 -6.68 -5.95 -13.47
N LEU A 116 -7.32 -4.82 -13.17
CA LEU A 116 -8.78 -4.70 -13.19
C LEU A 116 -9.33 -4.84 -14.61
N ASN A 117 -8.71 -4.18 -15.58
CA ASN A 117 -9.07 -4.26 -16.99
C ASN A 117 -8.89 -5.69 -17.54
N GLY A 118 -7.81 -6.37 -17.17
CA GLY A 118 -7.59 -7.78 -17.52
C GLY A 118 -8.71 -8.68 -16.98
N VAL A 119 -9.11 -8.50 -15.72
CA VAL A 119 -10.22 -9.26 -15.13
C VAL A 119 -11.56 -8.89 -15.77
N LEU A 120 -11.79 -7.63 -16.13
CA LEU A 120 -13.01 -7.20 -16.82
C LEU A 120 -13.12 -7.84 -18.21
N GLY A 121 -12.02 -7.91 -18.96
CA GLY A 121 -11.98 -8.62 -20.24
C GLY A 121 -12.31 -10.10 -20.10
N GLN A 122 -11.73 -10.77 -19.09
CA GLN A 122 -12.06 -12.17 -18.79
C GLN A 122 -13.53 -12.34 -18.39
N ILE A 123 -14.10 -11.42 -17.60
CA ILE A 123 -15.52 -11.44 -17.23
C ILE A 123 -16.40 -11.35 -18.48
N GLU A 124 -16.07 -10.46 -19.41
CA GLU A 124 -16.81 -10.29 -20.66
C GLU A 124 -16.76 -11.56 -21.52
N GLU A 125 -15.57 -12.16 -21.66
CA GLU A 125 -15.37 -13.42 -22.37
C GLU A 125 -16.25 -14.54 -21.78
N GLN A 126 -16.20 -14.72 -20.45
CA GLN A 126 -17.01 -15.72 -19.76
C GLN A 126 -18.51 -15.43 -19.90
N GLN A 127 -18.93 -14.16 -19.93
CA GLN A 127 -20.33 -13.79 -20.17
C GLN A 127 -20.81 -14.13 -21.57
N LYS A 128 -19.97 -13.96 -22.60
CA LYS A 128 -20.26 -14.35 -23.98
C LYS A 128 -20.40 -15.87 -24.12
N ILE A 129 -19.54 -16.64 -23.45
CA ILE A 129 -19.65 -18.10 -23.39
C ILE A 129 -20.96 -18.53 -22.72
N LEU A 130 -21.31 -17.94 -21.57
CA LEU A 130 -22.56 -18.26 -20.87
C LEU A 130 -23.82 -17.78 -21.61
N ALA A 131 -23.71 -16.75 -22.43
CA ALA A 131 -24.79 -16.32 -23.33
C ALA A 131 -24.99 -17.27 -24.52
N GLY A 132 -24.05 -18.19 -24.77
CA GLY A 132 -24.05 -19.07 -25.94
C GLY A 132 -23.54 -18.40 -27.22
N GLU A 133 -22.96 -17.20 -27.12
CA GLU A 133 -22.39 -16.47 -28.25
C GLU A 133 -21.03 -17.03 -28.68
N MET A 134 -20.32 -17.69 -27.76
CA MET A 134 -19.03 -18.34 -28.02
C MET A 134 -18.99 -19.75 -27.44
N LEU A 135 -18.21 -20.63 -28.08
CA LEU A 135 -17.92 -21.95 -27.55
C LEU A 135 -16.94 -21.82 -26.37
N GLY A 136 -17.16 -22.62 -25.34
CA GLY A 136 -16.32 -22.63 -24.15
C GLY A 136 -15.34 -23.81 -24.15
N GLN A 137 -15.08 -24.34 -22.96
CA GLN A 137 -14.17 -25.46 -22.76
C GLN A 137 -14.58 -26.67 -23.62
N HIS A 138 -13.60 -27.34 -24.24
CA HIS A 138 -13.81 -28.48 -25.15
C HIS A 138 -14.67 -28.16 -26.39
N GLU A 139 -14.71 -26.89 -26.82
CA GLU A 139 -15.52 -26.43 -27.96
C GLU A 139 -17.02 -26.72 -27.80
N LEU A 140 -17.47 -26.83 -26.55
CA LEU A 140 -18.85 -27.13 -26.20
C LEU A 140 -19.66 -25.84 -25.99
N ASN A 141 -20.97 -25.94 -26.20
CA ASN A 141 -21.90 -24.89 -25.80
C ASN A 141 -22.16 -24.96 -24.29
N TRP A 142 -21.73 -23.92 -23.58
CA TRP A 142 -21.90 -23.78 -22.13
C TRP A 142 -22.92 -22.72 -21.74
N ALA A 143 -23.92 -22.49 -22.60
CA ALA A 143 -25.01 -21.57 -22.32
C ALA A 143 -25.63 -21.84 -20.93
N GLY A 144 -25.83 -20.78 -20.16
CA GLY A 144 -26.27 -20.89 -18.78
C GLY A 144 -26.61 -19.53 -18.17
N SER A 145 -27.13 -19.57 -16.95
CA SER A 145 -27.47 -18.35 -16.22
C SER A 145 -26.23 -17.63 -15.69
N ARG A 146 -26.30 -16.30 -15.66
CA ARG A 146 -25.30 -15.48 -14.97
C ARG A 146 -25.49 -15.63 -13.46
N PRO A 147 -24.44 -15.91 -12.70
CA PRO A 147 -24.56 -16.09 -11.27
C PRO A 147 -24.83 -14.74 -10.59
N LEU A 148 -25.94 -14.64 -9.86
CA LEU A 148 -26.29 -13.45 -9.07
C LEU A 148 -25.76 -13.60 -7.64
N PHE A 149 -25.10 -12.56 -7.14
CA PHE A 149 -24.73 -12.45 -5.73
C PHE A 149 -24.58 -11.00 -5.30
N VAL A 150 -24.97 -10.72 -4.05
CA VAL A 150 -25.10 -9.36 -3.50
C VAL A 150 -23.82 -8.92 -2.80
N SER A 151 -23.03 -9.84 -2.25
CA SER A 151 -21.85 -9.51 -1.42
C SER A 151 -20.64 -10.40 -1.69
N ARG A 152 -19.44 -9.88 -1.40
CA ARG A 152 -18.16 -10.63 -1.51
C ARG A 152 -18.19 -11.94 -0.73
N LEU A 153 -18.73 -11.89 0.50
CA LEU A 153 -18.80 -13.04 1.38
C LEU A 153 -19.75 -14.10 0.82
N SER A 154 -20.91 -13.70 0.29
CA SER A 154 -21.81 -14.62 -0.41
C SER A 154 -21.17 -15.24 -1.65
N GLY A 155 -20.38 -14.48 -2.41
CA GLY A 155 -19.62 -14.98 -3.56
C GLY A 155 -18.55 -16.00 -3.14
N LEU A 156 -17.77 -15.71 -2.10
CA LEU A 156 -16.76 -16.63 -1.55
C LEU A 156 -17.38 -17.94 -1.06
N ILE A 157 -18.49 -17.87 -0.30
CA ILE A 157 -19.19 -19.07 0.16
C ILE A 157 -19.64 -19.90 -1.03
N LYS A 158 -20.26 -19.30 -2.05
CA LYS A 158 -20.70 -20.04 -3.25
C LYS A 158 -19.54 -20.69 -4.02
N VAL A 159 -18.35 -20.06 -4.01
CA VAL A 159 -17.15 -20.63 -4.64
C VAL A 159 -16.61 -21.82 -3.86
N PHE A 160 -16.60 -21.76 -2.52
CA PHE A 160 -15.98 -22.78 -1.67
C PHE A 160 -16.93 -23.85 -1.14
N ALA A 161 -18.23 -23.60 -1.10
CA ALA A 161 -19.22 -24.51 -0.51
C ALA A 161 -19.15 -25.92 -1.12
N PRO A 162 -19.07 -26.12 -2.45
CA PRO A 162 -18.96 -27.46 -3.02
C PRO A 162 -17.72 -28.21 -2.53
N THR A 163 -16.57 -27.53 -2.46
CA THR A 163 -15.31 -28.11 -1.97
C THR A 163 -15.37 -28.44 -0.48
N LEU A 164 -16.00 -27.56 0.32
CA LEU A 164 -16.14 -27.78 1.76
C LEU A 164 -17.06 -28.96 2.07
N THR A 165 -18.20 -29.05 1.38
CA THR A 165 -19.12 -30.19 1.51
C THR A 165 -18.43 -31.49 1.11
N PHE A 166 -17.66 -31.49 0.02
CA PHE A 166 -16.89 -32.64 -0.43
C PHE A 166 -15.84 -33.08 0.60
N LEU A 167 -15.13 -32.12 1.20
CA LEU A 167 -14.14 -32.38 2.25
C LEU A 167 -14.79 -33.00 3.50
N LEU A 168 -15.93 -32.46 3.94
CA LEU A 168 -16.65 -32.96 5.12
C LEU A 168 -17.12 -34.40 4.89
N ILE A 169 -17.76 -34.66 3.76
CA ILE A 169 -18.21 -36.01 3.38
C ILE A 169 -17.01 -36.96 3.31
N GLY A 170 -15.91 -36.53 2.68
CA GLY A 170 -14.70 -37.34 2.57
C GLY A 170 -14.08 -37.72 3.92
N ILE A 171 -14.13 -36.83 4.92
CA ILE A 171 -13.64 -37.13 6.28
C ILE A 171 -14.49 -38.21 6.94
N VAL A 172 -15.81 -38.14 6.81
CA VAL A 172 -16.73 -39.15 7.38
C VAL A 172 -16.49 -40.51 6.72
N ASP A 173 -16.43 -40.56 5.39
CA ASP A 173 -16.17 -41.80 4.67
C ASP A 173 -14.77 -42.37 4.95
N LEU A 174 -13.76 -41.52 5.13
CA LEU A 174 -12.40 -41.95 5.50
C LEU A 174 -12.39 -42.74 6.81
N GLY A 175 -13.11 -42.26 7.82
CA GLY A 175 -13.22 -42.97 9.11
C GLY A 175 -13.92 -44.31 8.97
N ILE A 176 -15.04 -44.36 8.25
CA ILE A 176 -15.81 -45.60 8.05
C ILE A 176 -15.00 -46.63 7.25
N ILE A 177 -14.32 -46.20 6.18
CA ILE A 177 -13.50 -47.08 5.35
C ILE A 177 -12.32 -47.62 6.15
N TYR A 178 -11.62 -46.76 6.90
CA TYR A 178 -10.49 -47.18 7.73
C TYR A 178 -10.89 -48.28 8.72
N VAL A 179 -11.95 -48.02 9.50
CA VAL A 179 -12.43 -48.98 10.51
C VAL A 179 -12.89 -50.28 9.85
N SER A 180 -13.55 -50.20 8.69
CA SER A 180 -14.00 -51.41 7.96
C SER A 180 -12.85 -52.24 7.40
N LEU A 181 -11.70 -51.61 7.07
CA LEU A 181 -10.52 -52.30 6.57
C LEU A 181 -9.67 -52.90 7.70
N ASP A 182 -9.57 -52.21 8.84
CA ASP A 182 -8.82 -52.66 10.02
C ASP A 182 -9.43 -53.92 10.68
N ASP A 183 -10.74 -54.14 10.51
CA ASP A 183 -11.43 -55.33 11.01
C ASP A 183 -11.30 -56.57 10.11
N ILE A 184 -10.70 -56.43 8.92
CA ILE A 184 -10.52 -57.59 8.04
C ILE A 184 -9.49 -58.53 8.68
N PRO A 185 -9.81 -59.83 8.89
CA PRO A 185 -8.87 -60.77 9.48
C PRO A 185 -7.58 -60.86 8.66
N GLY A 186 -6.44 -60.55 9.28
CA GLY A 186 -5.13 -60.57 8.64
C GLY A 186 -4.69 -59.23 8.04
N PHE A 187 -5.49 -58.17 8.15
CA PHE A 187 -5.07 -56.80 7.79
C PHE A 187 -4.43 -56.11 8.99
N THR A 188 -3.29 -55.46 8.77
CA THR A 188 -2.66 -54.60 9.77
C THR A 188 -3.22 -53.18 9.69
N SER A 189 -3.17 -52.42 10.79
CA SER A 189 -3.63 -51.02 10.77
C SER A 189 -2.88 -50.12 9.79
N LEU A 190 -1.62 -50.47 9.48
CA LEU A 190 -0.85 -49.80 8.43
C LEU A 190 -1.39 -50.11 7.03
N GLU A 191 -1.75 -51.37 6.76
CA GLU A 191 -2.39 -51.75 5.49
C GLU A 191 -3.77 -51.09 5.37
N ALA A 192 -4.58 -51.09 6.44
CA ALA A 192 -5.86 -50.41 6.48
C ALA A 192 -5.71 -48.92 6.12
N ALA A 193 -4.76 -48.21 6.73
CA ALA A 193 -4.46 -46.82 6.40
C ALA A 193 -4.02 -46.63 4.94
N LEU A 194 -3.15 -47.50 4.42
CA LEU A 194 -2.62 -47.44 3.06
C LEU A 194 -3.72 -47.65 2.00
N PHE A 195 -4.69 -48.53 2.26
CA PHE A 195 -5.80 -48.81 1.34
C PHE A 195 -6.99 -47.85 1.51
N THR A 196 -7.13 -47.18 2.66
CA THR A 196 -8.20 -46.21 2.91
C THR A 196 -8.15 -45.03 1.96
N MET A 197 -6.96 -44.45 1.73
CA MET A 197 -6.81 -43.25 0.89
C MET A 197 -7.15 -43.52 -0.60
N PRO A 198 -6.66 -44.61 -1.22
CA PRO A 198 -7.10 -45.02 -2.55
C PRO A 198 -8.60 -45.33 -2.63
N ALA A 199 -9.17 -46.01 -1.63
CA ALA A 199 -10.59 -46.32 -1.59
C ALA A 199 -11.46 -45.05 -1.52
N LEU A 200 -11.07 -44.08 -0.68
CA LEU A 200 -11.72 -42.77 -0.63
C LEU A 200 -11.61 -42.05 -1.98
N ALA A 201 -10.44 -42.10 -2.62
CA ALA A 201 -10.24 -41.50 -3.93
C ALA A 201 -11.17 -42.13 -4.97
N VAL A 202 -11.31 -43.46 -5.02
CA VAL A 202 -12.25 -44.12 -5.94
C VAL A 202 -13.69 -43.72 -5.63
N GLN A 203 -14.09 -43.71 -4.36
CA GLN A 203 -15.44 -43.35 -3.93
C GLN A 203 -15.85 -41.92 -4.31
N LEU A 204 -14.89 -40.99 -4.32
CA LEU A 204 -15.14 -39.57 -4.56
C LEU A 204 -14.84 -39.15 -6.02
N VAL A 205 -13.73 -39.60 -6.58
CA VAL A 205 -13.25 -39.20 -7.92
C VAL A 205 -14.06 -39.88 -9.02
N PHE A 206 -14.42 -41.16 -8.88
CA PHE A 206 -15.10 -41.86 -9.97
C PHE A 206 -16.49 -41.27 -10.24
N PRO A 207 -17.35 -41.04 -9.23
CA PRO A 207 -18.62 -40.35 -9.46
C PRO A 207 -18.46 -38.97 -10.08
N HIS A 208 -17.45 -38.21 -9.63
CA HIS A 208 -17.15 -36.90 -10.19
C HIS A 208 -16.76 -36.99 -11.68
N LEU A 209 -15.88 -37.92 -12.05
CA LEU A 209 -15.48 -38.16 -13.43
C LEU A 209 -16.66 -38.63 -14.28
N ILE A 210 -17.48 -39.56 -13.79
CA ILE A 210 -18.70 -40.01 -14.47
C ILE A 210 -19.62 -38.82 -14.72
N GLY A 211 -19.82 -37.96 -13.72
CA GLY A 211 -20.62 -36.76 -13.83
C GLY A 211 -20.08 -35.79 -14.88
N GLN A 212 -18.77 -35.52 -14.90
CA GLN A 212 -18.13 -34.70 -15.95
C GLN A 212 -18.34 -35.27 -17.36
N ARG A 213 -18.26 -36.60 -17.50
CA ARG A 213 -18.47 -37.26 -18.80
C ARG A 213 -19.91 -37.20 -19.25
N LEU A 214 -20.85 -37.33 -18.32
CA LEU A 214 -22.27 -37.12 -18.58
C LEU A 214 -22.54 -35.66 -18.99
N ASN A 215 -21.92 -34.70 -18.30
CA ASN A 215 -21.97 -33.27 -18.59
C ASN A 215 -21.60 -32.96 -20.06
N TRP A 216 -20.53 -33.60 -20.56
CA TRP A 216 -20.09 -33.48 -21.95
C TRP A 216 -21.02 -34.17 -22.94
N ASP A 217 -21.56 -35.34 -22.61
CA ASP A 217 -22.51 -36.04 -23.49
C ASP A 217 -23.82 -35.24 -23.64
N MET A 218 -24.30 -34.61 -22.55
CA MET A 218 -25.47 -33.71 -22.57
C MET A 218 -25.26 -32.44 -23.41
N ARG A 219 -24.01 -32.09 -23.71
CA ARG A 219 -23.60 -30.93 -24.53
C ARG A 219 -23.00 -31.34 -25.86
N ASP A 220 -23.30 -32.55 -26.32
CA ASP A 220 -23.09 -32.92 -27.71
C ASP A 220 -21.61 -33.00 -28.16
N HIS A 221 -20.71 -33.35 -27.22
CA HIS A 221 -19.24 -33.41 -27.41
C HIS A 221 -18.77 -34.08 -28.71
N PRO A 222 -17.78 -33.53 -29.45
CA PRO A 222 -17.39 -34.02 -30.79
C PRO A 222 -16.96 -35.49 -30.83
N LYS A 223 -16.48 -36.05 -29.71
CA LYS A 223 -16.08 -37.47 -29.58
C LYS A 223 -17.07 -38.30 -28.75
N ARG A 224 -18.37 -38.25 -29.06
CA ARG A 224 -19.44 -38.90 -28.26
C ARG A 224 -19.20 -40.39 -28.02
N LEU A 225 -18.81 -41.16 -29.04
CA LEU A 225 -18.59 -42.61 -28.91
C LEU A 225 -17.51 -42.96 -27.88
N ARG A 226 -16.36 -42.29 -27.96
CA ARG A 226 -15.28 -42.46 -26.99
C ARG A 226 -15.71 -42.05 -25.59
N ASN A 227 -16.44 -40.92 -25.48
CA ASN A 227 -16.94 -40.44 -24.20
C ASN A 227 -17.92 -41.43 -23.55
N ARG A 228 -18.81 -42.04 -24.34
CA ARG A 228 -19.75 -43.07 -23.86
C ARG A 228 -19.04 -44.33 -23.42
N PHE A 229 -18.04 -44.80 -24.16
CA PHE A 229 -17.23 -45.95 -23.75
C PHE A 229 -16.54 -45.69 -22.39
N GLU A 230 -15.85 -44.55 -22.27
CA GLU A 230 -15.18 -44.16 -21.02
C GLU A 230 -16.18 -44.02 -19.86
N LEU A 231 -17.36 -43.44 -20.10
CA LEU A 231 -18.44 -43.33 -19.11
C LEU A 231 -18.93 -44.71 -18.65
N THR A 232 -19.18 -45.64 -19.59
CA THR A 232 -19.63 -47.00 -19.24
C THR A 232 -18.59 -47.76 -18.44
N LEU A 233 -17.31 -47.66 -18.82
CA LEU A 233 -16.21 -48.31 -18.10
C LEU A 233 -16.09 -47.76 -16.67
N LEU A 234 -16.09 -46.44 -16.51
CA LEU A 234 -16.03 -45.80 -15.20
C LEU A 234 -17.24 -46.16 -14.32
N ALA A 235 -18.44 -46.19 -14.89
CA ALA A 235 -19.66 -46.57 -14.18
C ALA A 235 -19.63 -48.03 -13.70
N LEU A 236 -19.16 -48.96 -14.54
CA LEU A 236 -19.01 -50.37 -14.17
C LEU A 236 -17.96 -50.56 -13.07
N LEU A 237 -16.80 -49.91 -13.20
CA LEU A 237 -15.74 -49.98 -12.18
C LEU A 237 -16.20 -49.39 -10.85
N TRP A 238 -16.91 -48.26 -10.88
CA TRP A 238 -17.47 -47.66 -9.68
C TRP A 238 -18.54 -48.55 -9.03
N LEU A 239 -19.45 -49.13 -9.82
CA LEU A 239 -20.49 -50.01 -9.30
C LEU A 239 -19.90 -51.30 -8.70
N ALA A 240 -18.89 -51.88 -9.34
CA ALA A 240 -18.14 -53.00 -8.77
C ALA A 240 -17.48 -52.62 -7.43
N PHE A 241 -16.85 -51.44 -7.36
CA PHE A 241 -16.26 -50.92 -6.13
C PHE A 241 -17.31 -50.75 -5.01
N LEU A 242 -18.49 -50.20 -5.33
CA LEU A 242 -19.58 -50.04 -4.37
C LEU A 242 -20.06 -51.37 -3.77
N ILE A 243 -20.17 -52.41 -4.60
CA ILE A 243 -20.57 -53.75 -4.17
C ILE A 243 -19.53 -54.30 -3.18
N VAL A 244 -18.24 -54.23 -3.54
CA VAL A 244 -17.14 -54.70 -2.69
C VAL A 244 -17.10 -53.93 -1.36
N MET A 245 -17.23 -52.60 -1.40
CA MET A 245 -17.27 -51.78 -0.19
C MET A 245 -18.48 -52.07 0.69
N THR A 246 -19.64 -52.30 0.09
CA THR A 246 -20.85 -52.68 0.82
C THR A 246 -20.65 -54.01 1.54
N GLN A 247 -20.09 -55.00 0.85
CA GLN A 247 -19.81 -56.31 1.44
C GLN A 247 -18.83 -56.20 2.61
N MET A 248 -17.75 -55.41 2.46
CA MET A 248 -16.79 -55.18 3.55
C MET A 248 -17.45 -54.50 4.76
N ARG A 249 -18.26 -53.45 4.54
CA ARG A 249 -18.97 -52.74 5.62
C ARG A 249 -19.99 -53.63 6.33
N VAL A 250 -20.72 -54.46 5.59
CA VAL A 250 -21.70 -55.40 6.16
C VAL A 250 -21.01 -56.47 6.99
N ASN A 251 -19.90 -57.01 6.50
CA ASN A 251 -19.10 -57.99 7.23
C ASN A 251 -18.56 -57.42 8.54
N PHE A 252 -18.08 -56.18 8.52
CA PHE A 252 -17.64 -55.44 9.72
C PHE A 252 -18.76 -55.28 10.76
N ILE A 253 -19.94 -54.85 10.31
CA ILE A 253 -21.09 -54.66 11.23
C ILE A 253 -21.54 -56.01 11.80
N TYR A 254 -21.52 -57.06 10.97
CA TYR A 254 -21.87 -58.41 11.37
C TYR A 254 -20.87 -58.98 12.40
N SER A 255 -19.55 -58.89 12.15
CA SER A 255 -18.51 -59.34 13.07
C SER A 255 -18.62 -58.65 14.43
N ALA A 256 -18.78 -57.31 14.42
CA ALA A 256 -18.95 -56.51 15.62
C ALA A 256 -20.25 -56.82 16.39
N ALA A 257 -21.34 -57.18 15.69
CA ALA A 257 -22.59 -57.56 16.35
C ALA A 257 -22.51 -58.96 16.98
N VAL A 258 -21.86 -59.91 16.30
CA VAL A 258 -21.61 -61.27 16.82
C VAL A 258 -20.71 -61.21 18.07
N SER A 259 -19.64 -60.40 18.04
CA SER A 259 -18.74 -60.24 19.21
C SER A 259 -19.44 -59.63 20.42
N ASN A 260 -20.51 -58.86 20.21
CA ASN A 260 -21.34 -58.27 21.25
C ASN A 260 -22.54 -59.14 21.66
N GLY A 261 -22.58 -60.40 21.23
CA GLY A 261 -23.63 -61.36 21.62
C GLY A 261 -24.97 -61.20 20.91
N ARG A 262 -25.04 -60.45 19.79
CA ARG A 262 -26.26 -60.20 18.99
C ARG A 262 -26.29 -60.96 17.65
N GLY A 263 -25.61 -62.10 17.56
CA GLY A 263 -25.42 -62.85 16.31
C GLY A 263 -26.72 -63.30 15.62
N ASP A 264 -27.68 -63.82 16.40
CA ASP A 264 -28.95 -64.33 15.84
C ASP A 264 -29.85 -63.18 15.34
N GLU A 265 -29.85 -62.05 16.04
CA GLU A 265 -30.61 -60.85 15.67
C GLU A 265 -30.08 -60.20 14.39
N ILE A 266 -28.76 -60.10 14.25
CA ILE A 266 -28.14 -59.42 13.10
C ILE A 266 -28.20 -60.26 11.82
N THR A 267 -28.19 -61.60 11.93
CA THR A 267 -28.18 -62.51 10.76
C THR A 267 -29.41 -62.30 9.87
N ALA A 268 -30.58 -62.11 10.46
CA ALA A 268 -31.81 -61.80 9.73
C ALA A 268 -31.80 -60.41 9.08
N MET A 269 -31.00 -59.47 9.61
CA MET A 269 -30.91 -58.09 9.13
C MET A 269 -29.82 -57.88 8.07
N VAL A 270 -28.93 -58.84 7.84
CA VAL A 270 -27.84 -58.75 6.84
C VAL A 270 -28.29 -58.27 5.45
N PRO A 271 -29.35 -58.83 4.81
CA PRO A 271 -29.76 -58.38 3.48
C PRO A 271 -30.29 -56.94 3.50
N VAL A 272 -30.97 -56.54 4.57
CA VAL A 272 -31.48 -55.16 4.75
C VAL A 272 -30.32 -54.19 4.97
N LEU A 273 -29.33 -54.58 5.78
CA LEU A 273 -28.12 -53.81 6.05
C LEU A 273 -27.28 -53.63 4.78
N ALA A 274 -27.17 -54.67 3.96
CA ALA A 274 -26.49 -54.62 2.67
C ALA A 274 -27.19 -53.67 1.70
N LEU A 275 -28.51 -53.78 1.58
CA LEU A 275 -29.30 -52.89 0.72
C LEU A 275 -29.19 -51.43 1.20
N ALA A 276 -29.31 -51.18 2.50
CA ALA A 276 -29.23 -49.84 3.08
C ALA A 276 -27.84 -49.19 2.87
N ASN A 277 -26.75 -49.94 3.10
CA ASN A 277 -25.40 -49.47 2.83
C ASN A 277 -25.17 -49.18 1.35
N LEU A 278 -25.63 -50.06 0.46
CA LEU A 278 -25.52 -49.87 -0.97
C LEU A 278 -26.27 -48.62 -1.43
N LEU A 279 -27.51 -48.43 -0.96
CA LEU A 279 -28.32 -47.25 -1.28
C LEU A 279 -27.69 -45.96 -0.74
N MET A 280 -27.10 -46.00 0.45
CA MET A 280 -26.39 -44.84 1.01
C MET A 280 -25.17 -44.47 0.15
N LEU A 281 -24.35 -45.46 -0.23
CA LEU A 281 -23.18 -45.23 -1.08
C LEU A 281 -23.57 -44.76 -2.49
N LEU A 282 -24.62 -45.35 -3.07
CA LEU A 282 -25.20 -44.92 -4.34
C LEU A 282 -25.77 -43.51 -4.25
N GLY A 283 -26.45 -43.16 -3.15
CA GLY A 283 -27.00 -41.83 -2.93
C GLY A 283 -25.91 -40.76 -2.83
N LEU A 284 -24.86 -41.04 -2.06
CA LEU A 284 -23.73 -40.13 -1.86
C LEU A 284 -22.90 -39.96 -3.15
N GLY A 285 -22.53 -41.04 -3.82
CA GLY A 285 -21.82 -40.94 -5.10
C GLY A 285 -22.71 -40.40 -6.22
N GLY A 286 -24.00 -40.78 -6.24
CA GLY A 286 -25.00 -40.25 -7.18
C GLY A 286 -25.20 -38.74 -7.03
N TRP A 287 -25.16 -38.22 -5.79
CA TRP A 287 -25.17 -36.79 -5.52
C TRP A 287 -23.95 -36.09 -6.13
N ILE A 288 -22.73 -36.60 -5.90
CA ILE A 288 -21.49 -36.04 -6.46
C ILE A 288 -21.52 -36.07 -7.99
N LEU A 289 -21.99 -37.18 -8.57
CA LEU A 289 -22.17 -37.35 -10.00
C LEU A 289 -23.14 -36.32 -10.56
N PHE A 290 -24.31 -36.17 -9.94
CA PHE A 290 -25.33 -35.21 -10.38
C PHE A 290 -24.82 -33.77 -10.32
N GLU A 291 -24.14 -33.41 -9.24
CA GLU A 291 -23.54 -32.08 -9.08
C GLU A 291 -22.50 -31.82 -10.17
N ALA A 292 -21.62 -32.78 -10.45
CA ALA A 292 -20.62 -32.68 -11.52
C ALA A 292 -21.27 -32.63 -12.92
N ALA A 293 -22.34 -33.37 -13.16
CA ALA A 293 -23.09 -33.39 -14.42
C ALA A 293 -23.80 -32.06 -14.70
N ARG A 294 -24.33 -31.42 -13.65
CA ARG A 294 -25.03 -30.13 -13.74
C ARG A 294 -24.08 -28.94 -13.70
N SER A 295 -22.89 -29.10 -13.13
CA SER A 295 -21.91 -28.01 -12.97
C SER A 295 -21.57 -27.35 -14.30
N ASN A 296 -21.41 -26.04 -14.28
CA ASN A 296 -20.92 -25.28 -15.42
C ASN A 296 -19.60 -24.61 -15.02
N PRO A 297 -18.45 -25.02 -15.60
CA PRO A 297 -17.14 -24.49 -15.22
C PRO A 297 -17.06 -22.98 -15.46
N HIS A 298 -17.72 -22.47 -16.49
CA HIS A 298 -17.74 -21.04 -16.82
C HIS A 298 -18.56 -20.22 -15.81
N GLN A 299 -19.60 -20.79 -15.18
CA GLN A 299 -20.31 -20.12 -14.09
C GLN A 299 -19.43 -20.02 -12.83
N HIS A 300 -18.68 -21.07 -12.50
CA HIS A 300 -17.75 -21.06 -11.38
C HIS A 300 -16.56 -20.11 -11.60
N GLU A 301 -16.02 -20.08 -12.81
CA GLU A 301 -14.93 -19.16 -13.14
C GLU A 301 -15.41 -17.71 -13.12
N LEU A 302 -16.58 -17.43 -13.68
CA LEU A 302 -17.20 -16.11 -13.60
C LEU A 302 -17.43 -15.66 -12.14
N LEU A 303 -17.89 -16.56 -11.26
CA LEU A 303 -17.99 -16.30 -9.82
C LEU A 303 -16.65 -15.88 -9.20
N ARG A 304 -15.57 -16.62 -9.51
CA ARG A 304 -14.22 -16.31 -9.01
C ARG A 304 -13.72 -14.96 -9.52
N LEU A 305 -13.93 -14.67 -10.80
CA LEU A 305 -13.55 -13.41 -11.43
C LEU A 305 -14.28 -12.21 -10.83
N TYR A 306 -15.57 -12.32 -10.55
CA TYR A 306 -16.30 -11.24 -9.87
C TYR A 306 -15.80 -10.99 -8.42
N VAL A 307 -15.47 -12.05 -7.66
CA VAL A 307 -14.86 -11.90 -6.33
C VAL A 307 -13.48 -11.22 -6.46
N ARG A 308 -12.69 -11.61 -7.45
CA ARG A 308 -11.39 -10.99 -7.75
C ARG A 308 -11.55 -9.51 -8.11
N ARG A 309 -12.49 -9.16 -9.00
CA ARG A 309 -12.86 -7.78 -9.38
C ARG A 309 -13.15 -6.93 -8.15
N GLN A 310 -14.05 -7.37 -7.26
CA GLN A 310 -14.38 -6.62 -6.04
C GLN A 310 -13.15 -6.39 -5.14
N THR A 311 -12.20 -7.33 -5.15
CA THR A 311 -10.96 -7.23 -4.38
C THR A 311 -10.00 -6.22 -5.02
N LEU A 312 -9.89 -6.23 -6.35
CA LEU A 312 -9.09 -5.27 -7.13
C LEU A 312 -9.66 -3.85 -7.05
N ASP A 313 -10.98 -3.66 -7.16
CA ASP A 313 -11.63 -2.35 -7.01
C ASP A 313 -11.25 -1.68 -5.68
N ARG A 314 -11.22 -2.46 -4.58
CA ARG A 314 -10.79 -1.95 -3.27
C ARG A 314 -9.31 -1.62 -3.23
N ARG A 315 -8.46 -2.41 -3.89
CA ARG A 315 -7.01 -2.13 -4.01
C ARG A 315 -6.78 -0.84 -4.81
N LEU A 316 -7.48 -0.68 -5.94
CA LEU A 316 -7.43 0.53 -6.76
C LEU A 316 -7.84 1.76 -5.95
N LYS A 317 -8.99 1.73 -5.26
CA LYS A 317 -9.42 2.84 -4.40
C LYS A 317 -8.38 3.23 -3.34
N ARG A 318 -7.72 2.24 -2.72
CA ARG A 318 -6.65 2.49 -1.74
C ARG A 318 -5.40 3.08 -2.40
N ALA A 319 -5.03 2.61 -3.60
CA ALA A 319 -3.90 3.13 -4.35
C ALA A 319 -4.15 4.58 -4.80
N MET A 320 -5.33 4.87 -5.35
CA MET A 320 -5.73 6.23 -5.74
C MET A 320 -5.71 7.19 -4.55
N LYS A 321 -6.20 6.75 -3.38
CA LYS A 321 -6.11 7.56 -2.16
C LYS A 321 -4.65 7.90 -1.81
N ARG A 322 -3.75 6.91 -1.82
CA ARG A 322 -2.32 7.14 -1.54
C ARG A 322 -1.67 8.08 -2.54
N GLN A 323 -2.04 7.99 -3.81
CA GLN A 323 -1.58 8.89 -4.85
C GLN A 323 -2.04 10.34 -4.56
N SER A 324 -3.32 10.52 -4.23
CA SER A 324 -3.87 11.83 -3.83
C SER A 324 -3.16 12.38 -2.59
N ASP A 325 -3.06 11.59 -1.52
CA ASP A 325 -2.39 12.00 -0.28
C ASP A 325 -0.93 12.42 -0.52
N SER A 326 -0.24 11.75 -1.46
CA SER A 326 1.14 12.10 -1.84
C SER A 326 1.23 13.37 -2.68
N ALA A 327 0.25 13.60 -3.56
CA ALA A 327 0.17 14.82 -4.37
C ALA A 327 -0.10 16.05 -3.50
N ASP A 328 -1.07 15.95 -2.59
CA ASP A 328 -1.40 17.01 -1.62
C ASP A 328 -0.20 17.35 -0.72
N TYR A 329 0.57 16.33 -0.32
CA TYR A 329 1.79 16.51 0.45
C TYR A 329 2.88 17.28 -0.32
N ILE A 330 3.07 16.97 -1.61
CA ILE A 330 4.00 17.71 -2.47
C ILE A 330 3.56 19.17 -2.61
N GLU A 331 2.27 19.42 -2.83
CA GLU A 331 1.74 20.79 -2.92
C GLU A 331 1.97 21.58 -1.63
N GLY A 332 1.79 20.93 -0.47
CA GLY A 332 2.12 21.52 0.82
C GLY A 332 3.61 21.87 0.95
N LEU A 333 4.50 20.98 0.50
CA LEU A 333 5.94 21.22 0.50
C LEU A 333 6.36 22.34 -0.46
N THR A 334 5.76 22.43 -1.65
CA THR A 334 6.09 23.49 -2.62
C THR A 334 5.64 24.87 -2.12
N LYS A 335 4.43 24.97 -1.56
CA LYS A 335 3.95 26.20 -0.90
C LYS A 335 4.84 26.60 0.27
N ALA A 336 5.22 25.65 1.12
CA ALA A 336 6.12 25.90 2.24
C ALA A 336 7.54 26.31 1.80
N ALA A 337 8.03 25.80 0.67
CA ALA A 337 9.31 26.21 0.10
C ALA A 337 9.25 27.63 -0.48
N ALA A 338 8.16 27.99 -1.18
CA ALA A 338 7.94 29.33 -1.70
C ALA A 338 7.89 30.39 -0.58
N GLN A 339 7.11 30.12 0.49
CA GLN A 339 7.05 31.01 1.64
C GLN A 339 8.41 31.17 2.33
N ALA A 340 9.19 30.09 2.42
CA ALA A 340 10.53 30.14 3.01
C ALA A 340 11.49 30.99 2.17
N HIS A 341 11.37 30.96 0.83
CA HIS A 341 12.18 31.81 -0.05
C HIS A 341 11.87 33.28 0.15
N LEU A 342 10.58 33.65 0.20
CA LEU A 342 10.15 35.02 0.48
C LEU A 342 10.70 35.51 1.83
N SER A 343 10.59 34.70 2.88
CA SER A 343 11.12 35.07 4.21
C SER A 343 12.65 35.22 4.22
N PHE A 344 13.36 34.51 3.35
CA PHE A 344 14.80 34.65 3.22
C PHE A 344 15.16 35.95 2.49
N ASP A 345 14.48 36.26 1.38
CA ASP A 345 14.70 37.50 0.62
C ASP A 345 14.43 38.73 1.51
N GLU A 346 13.34 38.70 2.29
CA GLU A 346 13.02 39.72 3.29
C GLU A 346 14.12 39.88 4.35
N ALA A 347 14.67 38.77 4.86
CA ALA A 347 15.73 38.80 5.87
C ALA A 347 17.06 39.35 5.31
N VAL A 348 17.40 39.03 4.06
CA VAL A 348 18.59 39.58 3.39
C VAL A 348 18.42 41.08 3.17
N GLN A 349 17.28 41.52 2.64
CA GLN A 349 16.98 42.95 2.45
C GLN A 349 17.00 43.72 3.77
N ALA A 350 16.39 43.17 4.83
CA ALA A 350 16.41 43.79 6.16
C ALA A 350 17.85 43.96 6.71
N THR A 351 18.74 43.00 6.43
CA THR A 351 20.14 43.06 6.87
C THR A 351 20.98 44.00 6.01
N GLU A 352 20.83 43.95 4.68
CA GLU A 352 21.63 44.73 3.73
C GLU A 352 21.27 46.23 3.78
N ASP A 353 19.98 46.55 3.79
CA ASP A 353 19.53 47.94 3.62
C ASP A 353 19.09 48.55 4.95
N SER A 354 18.12 47.93 5.62
CA SER A 354 17.47 48.50 6.80
C SER A 354 18.42 48.59 7.99
N LEU A 355 19.08 47.49 8.36
CA LEU A 355 19.97 47.46 9.52
C LEU A 355 21.25 48.25 9.29
N ARG A 356 21.84 48.16 8.09
CA ARG A 356 23.03 48.93 7.71
C ARG A 356 22.78 50.42 7.82
N TYR A 357 21.69 50.90 7.21
CA TYR A 357 21.34 52.31 7.24
C TYR A 357 20.98 52.77 8.66
N ALA A 358 20.23 51.96 9.41
CA ALA A 358 19.86 52.28 10.79
C ALA A 358 21.09 52.37 11.71
N ALA A 359 22.03 51.42 11.62
CA ALA A 359 23.25 51.42 12.43
C ALA A 359 24.14 52.63 12.12
N LYS A 360 24.39 52.93 10.83
CA LYS A 360 25.10 54.15 10.43
C LYS A 360 24.38 55.41 10.90
N SER A 361 23.05 55.48 10.72
CA SER A 361 22.28 56.65 11.17
C SER A 361 22.32 56.85 12.69
N VAL A 362 22.28 55.79 13.50
CA VAL A 362 22.35 55.89 14.95
C VAL A 362 23.74 56.33 15.40
N TYR A 363 24.80 55.77 14.81
CA TYR A 363 26.18 56.21 15.02
C TYR A 363 26.38 57.69 14.68
N ARG A 364 25.94 58.12 13.50
CA ARG A 364 26.02 59.52 13.06
C ARG A 364 25.26 60.45 14.00
N ARG A 365 24.06 60.06 14.45
CA ARG A 365 23.27 60.85 15.40
C ARG A 365 23.91 60.95 16.78
N SER A 366 24.54 59.88 17.29
CA SER A 366 25.23 59.94 18.59
C SER A 366 26.45 60.85 18.53
N LEU A 367 27.22 60.83 17.43
CA LEU A 367 28.29 61.80 17.17
C LEU A 367 27.75 63.24 17.19
N VAL A 368 26.70 63.54 16.43
CA VAL A 368 26.09 64.87 16.35
C VAL A 368 25.54 65.36 17.69
N ASN A 369 24.75 64.54 18.38
CA ASN A 369 24.12 64.94 19.64
C ASN A 369 25.15 65.17 20.75
N SER A 370 26.29 64.48 20.68
CA SER A 370 27.37 64.74 21.62
C SER A 370 28.03 66.12 21.37
N MET A 371 28.14 66.58 20.11
CA MET A 371 28.89 67.80 19.72
C MET A 371 28.24 69.12 20.15
N ALA A 372 26.91 69.19 20.16
CA ALA A 372 26.14 70.38 20.53
C ALA A 372 26.56 71.71 19.83
N ASP A 373 26.99 71.65 18.56
CA ASP A 373 27.25 72.84 17.71
C ASP A 373 26.32 72.84 16.49
N ALA A 374 25.65 73.97 16.21
CA ALA A 374 24.66 74.12 15.15
C ALA A 374 25.30 74.23 13.74
N LYS A 375 26.54 74.70 13.63
CA LYS A 375 27.27 74.74 12.34
C LYS A 375 27.69 73.35 11.87
N PHE A 376 27.99 72.48 12.83
CA PHE A 376 28.36 71.09 12.62
C PHE A 376 27.23 70.26 11.99
N THR A 377 26.00 70.43 12.49
CA THR A 377 24.80 69.74 11.98
C THR A 377 24.54 70.06 10.51
N ALA A 378 24.79 71.31 10.10
CA ALA A 378 24.57 71.76 8.74
C ALA A 378 25.60 71.18 7.75
N ALA A 379 26.89 71.23 8.08
CA ALA A 379 27.97 70.76 7.20
C ALA A 379 27.92 69.23 6.97
N TYR A 380 27.63 68.45 8.00
CA TYR A 380 27.55 66.98 7.89
C TYR A 380 26.30 66.49 7.15
N LEU A 381 25.18 67.22 7.25
CA LEU A 381 23.95 66.94 6.49
C LEU A 381 24.08 67.33 5.01
N GLU A 382 24.80 68.42 4.69
CA GLU A 382 25.09 68.81 3.31
C GLU A 382 26.04 67.84 2.61
N ALA A 383 27.12 67.40 3.29
CA ALA A 383 28.05 66.41 2.74
C ALA A 383 27.36 65.06 2.42
N ASN A 384 26.48 64.57 3.30
CA ASN A 384 25.70 63.35 3.05
C ASN A 384 24.68 63.51 1.90
N ARG A 385 24.13 64.72 1.70
CA ARG A 385 23.24 65.02 0.56
C ARG A 385 23.97 64.96 -0.77
N GLU A 386 25.23 65.37 -0.82
CA GLU A 386 26.03 65.32 -2.04
C GLU A 386 26.53 63.90 -2.36
N VAL A 387 26.88 63.11 -1.34
CA VAL A 387 27.29 61.70 -1.51
C VAL A 387 26.12 60.84 -2.00
N ASN A 388 24.94 60.94 -1.37
CA ASN A 388 23.74 60.21 -1.83
C ASN A 388 23.32 60.61 -3.27
N LYS A 389 23.48 61.88 -3.66
CA LYS A 389 23.24 62.33 -5.04
C LYS A 389 24.24 61.76 -6.05
N ARG A 390 25.46 61.42 -5.64
CA ARG A 390 26.48 60.83 -6.53
C ARG A 390 26.28 59.33 -6.67
N GLU A 391 25.85 58.65 -5.63
CA GLU A 391 25.51 57.21 -5.67
C GLU A 391 24.24 56.94 -6.49
N GLU A 392 23.22 57.81 -6.45
CA GLU A 392 22.03 57.74 -7.33
C GLU A 392 22.33 57.98 -8.82
N VAL A 393 23.49 58.56 -9.16
CA VAL A 393 23.89 58.86 -10.54
C VAL A 393 24.83 57.79 -11.11
N GLN A 394 25.34 56.88 -10.27
CA GLN A 394 26.29 55.82 -10.67
C GLN A 394 25.77 54.38 -10.50
N GLY A 395 24.64 54.17 -9.83
CA GLY A 395 23.84 52.93 -9.93
C GLY A 395 22.84 53.00 -11.07
#